data_AF-A0A8I1WCJ7-F1
#
_entry.id   AF-A0A8I1WCJ7-F1
#
_cell.length_a   1.000
_cell.length_b   1.000
_cell.length_c   1.000
_cell.angle_alpha   90.00
_cell.angle_beta   90.00
_cell.angle_gamma   90.00
#
_symmetry.space_group_name_H-M   'P 1'
#
loop_
_entity.id
_entity.type
_entity.pdbx_description
1 polymer ?
#
loop_
_entity_poly.entity_id
_entity_poly.type
_entity_poly.pdbx_seq_one_letter_code
_entity_poly.pdbx_strand_id
1 'polypeptide(L)'
;MLGVRLGFGGLIVDPCIPTDWPEFRVQRQWRGAACNIHVQNPECVSKGVKSVLLNGTPVQGAIPAQPAGPTHDVVVIMGSPIGSIL
;
A
#
# COMPACT_ATOMS: atom_id res chain seq x y z
N MET A 1 10.48 -5.03 7.13
CA MET A 1 9.10 -4.99 7.68
C MET A 1 8.11 -4.65 6.56
N LEU A 2 6.96 -5.33 6.51
CA LEU A 2 5.98 -5.14 5.44
C LEU A 2 5.18 -3.82 5.52
N GLY A 3 5.19 -3.13 6.66
CA GLY A 3 4.66 -1.77 6.75
C GLY A 3 3.13 -1.64 6.77
N VAL A 4 2.39 -2.73 6.97
CA VAL A 4 0.91 -2.74 6.98
C VAL A 4 0.39 -2.43 8.38
N ARG A 5 -0.30 -1.30 8.57
CA ARG A 5 -0.76 -0.81 9.88
C ARG A 5 -2.18 -0.28 9.81
N LEU A 6 -2.98 -0.54 10.85
CA LEU A 6 -4.31 0.04 10.99
C LEU A 6 -4.23 1.29 11.87
N GLY A 7 -4.76 2.41 11.38
CA GLY A 7 -4.89 3.66 12.13
C GLY A 7 -6.34 4.15 12.18
N PHE A 8 -6.59 5.22 12.96
CA PHE A 8 -7.90 5.84 13.05
C PHE A 8 -8.40 6.37 11.70
N GLY A 9 -7.49 6.96 10.91
CA GLY A 9 -7.78 7.51 9.58
C GLY A 9 -7.82 6.49 8.44
N GLY A 10 -7.34 5.25 8.67
CA GLY A 10 -7.38 4.21 7.65
C GLY A 10 -6.29 3.16 7.75
N LEU A 11 -6.22 2.30 6.75
CA LEU A 11 -5.12 1.36 6.54
C LEU A 11 -3.92 2.10 5.92
N ILE A 12 -2.76 1.99 6.56
CA ILE A 12 -1.49 2.53 6.08
C ILE A 12 -0.62 1.38 5.57
N VAL A 13 0.01 1.59 4.41
CA VAL A 13 1.04 0.71 3.87
C VAL A 13 2.30 1.55 3.64
N ASP A 14 3.30 1.41 4.52
CA ASP A 14 4.62 2.08 4.44
C ASP A 14 5.73 1.02 4.56
N PRO A 15 6.04 0.27 3.50
CA PRO A 15 6.98 -0.83 3.53
C PRO A 15 8.41 -0.35 3.78
N CYS A 16 9.18 -1.16 4.51
CA CYS A 16 10.62 -1.03 4.65
C CYS A 16 11.24 -2.41 4.40
N ILE A 17 11.59 -2.69 3.15
CA ILE A 17 11.94 -4.02 2.65
C ILE A 17 13.37 -4.03 2.07
N PRO A 18 13.99 -5.21 1.89
CA PRO A 18 15.20 -5.34 1.09
C PRO A 18 14.98 -4.81 -0.34
N THR A 19 16.01 -4.16 -0.90
CA THR A 19 15.95 -3.54 -2.24
C THR A 19 15.82 -4.53 -3.39
N ASP A 20 16.18 -5.80 -3.15
CA ASP A 20 16.12 -6.91 -4.10
C ASP A 20 14.72 -7.56 -4.18
N TRP A 21 13.77 -7.12 -3.35
CA TRP A 21 12.39 -7.60 -3.42
C TRP A 21 11.62 -6.84 -4.51
N PRO A 22 11.24 -7.49 -5.62
CA PRO A 22 10.53 -6.82 -6.72
C PRO A 22 9.06 -6.54 -6.35
N GLU A 23 8.46 -7.40 -5.54
CA GLU A 23 7.08 -7.28 -5.07
C GLU A 23 6.82 -8.18 -3.87
N PHE A 24 5.74 -7.91 -3.14
CA PHE A 24 5.15 -8.86 -2.20
C PHE A 24 3.63 -8.66 -2.09
N ARG A 25 2.93 -9.67 -1.56
CA ARG A 25 1.48 -9.63 -1.33
C ARG A 25 1.14 -9.90 0.13
N VAL A 26 0.12 -9.20 0.64
CA VAL A 26 -0.43 -9.37 1.99
C VAL A 26 -1.94 -9.36 1.90
N GLN A 27 -2.58 -10.35 2.53
CA GLN A 27 -4.02 -10.29 2.79
C GLN A 27 -4.26 -9.75 4.19
N ARG A 28 -5.15 -8.75 4.32
CA ARG A 28 -5.50 -8.17 5.62
C ARG A 28 -7.00 -8.00 5.73
N GLN A 29 -7.57 -8.50 6.83
CA GLN A 29 -8.93 -8.14 7.21
C GLN A 29 -8.93 -6.87 8.07
N TRP A 30 -9.85 -5.96 7.77
CA TRP A 30 -10.06 -4.75 8.53
C TRP A 30 -11.53 -4.33 8.49
N ARG A 31 -12.16 -4.18 9.66
CA ARG A 31 -13.58 -3.79 9.79
C ARG A 31 -14.56 -4.64 8.96
N GLY A 32 -14.29 -5.93 8.82
CA GLY A 32 -15.11 -6.87 8.06
C GLY A 32 -14.87 -6.88 6.54
N ALA A 33 -14.00 -6.00 6.03
CA ALA A 33 -13.55 -6.01 4.65
C ALA A 33 -12.21 -6.77 4.53
N ALA A 34 -12.06 -7.55 3.46
CA ALA A 34 -10.78 -8.16 3.09
C ALA A 34 -10.05 -7.24 2.11
N CYS A 35 -8.76 -6.99 2.34
CA CYS A 35 -7.91 -6.26 1.41
C CYS A 35 -6.79 -7.17 0.90
N ASN A 36 -6.67 -7.27 -0.42
CA ASN A 36 -5.52 -7.86 -1.10
C ASN A 36 -4.52 -6.73 -1.39
N ILE A 37 -3.45 -6.67 -0.61
CA ILE A 37 -2.42 -5.64 -0.76
C ILE A 37 -1.31 -6.22 -1.62
N HIS A 38 -1.06 -5.62 -2.79
CA HIS A 38 0.04 -5.91 -3.68
C HIS A 38 1.01 -4.74 -3.69
N VAL A 39 2.20 -4.94 -3.14
CA VAL A 39 3.27 -3.95 -3.15
C VAL A 39 4.24 -4.28 -4.27
N GLN A 40 4.53 -3.32 -5.12
CA GLN A 40 5.47 -3.42 -6.25
C GLN A 40 6.63 -2.44 -6.03
N ASN A 41 7.85 -2.86 -6.33
CA ASN A 41 9.07 -2.09 -6.12
C ASN A 41 9.89 -1.95 -7.42
N PRO A 42 9.37 -1.25 -8.44
CA PRO A 42 10.04 -1.12 -9.73
C PRO A 42 11.35 -0.30 -9.67
N GLU A 43 11.51 0.53 -8.64
CA GLU A 43 12.69 1.38 -8.44
C GLU A 43 13.72 0.76 -7.48
N CYS A 44 13.50 -0.48 -7.02
CA CYS A 44 14.40 -1.21 -6.12
C CYS A 44 14.79 -0.40 -4.86
N VAL A 45 13.84 0.36 -4.30
CA VAL A 45 14.07 1.17 -3.08
C VAL A 45 13.79 0.35 -1.84
N SER A 46 14.41 0.70 -0.71
CA SER A 46 14.11 0.04 0.57
C SER A 46 12.88 0.62 1.26
N LYS A 47 12.57 1.90 1.01
CA LYS A 47 11.45 2.64 1.58
C LYS A 47 10.95 3.70 0.60
N GLY A 48 9.69 4.09 0.73
CA GLY A 48 9.05 5.17 -0.04
C GLY A 48 7.86 4.63 -0.81
N VAL A 49 6.73 5.33 -0.72
CA VAL A 49 5.51 5.02 -1.46
C VAL A 49 5.27 6.14 -2.46
N LYS A 50 5.29 5.79 -3.75
CA LYS A 50 5.07 6.70 -4.86
C LYS A 50 3.58 6.87 -5.14
N SER A 51 2.80 5.79 -5.08
CA SER A 51 1.35 5.83 -5.26
C SER A 51 0.64 4.66 -4.59
N VAL A 52 -0.64 4.87 -4.31
CA VAL A 52 -1.56 3.86 -3.80
C VAL A 52 -2.83 3.90 -4.65
N LEU A 53 -3.30 2.73 -5.09
CA LEU A 53 -4.58 2.56 -5.75
C LEU A 53 -5.48 1.64 -4.92
N LEU A 54 -6.73 2.04 -4.73
CA LEU A 54 -7.79 1.23 -4.14
C LEU A 54 -8.79 0.91 -5.25
N ASN A 55 -8.92 -0.36 -5.61
CA ASN A 55 -9.76 -0.84 -6.71
C ASN A 55 -9.50 -0.05 -8.02
N GLY A 56 -8.22 0.21 -8.31
CA GLY A 56 -7.79 0.99 -9.49
C GLY A 56 -7.93 2.51 -9.36
N THR A 57 -8.52 3.03 -8.28
CA THR A 57 -8.68 4.48 -8.05
C THR A 57 -7.53 5.02 -7.17
N PRO A 58 -6.83 6.10 -7.56
CA PRO A 58 -5.78 6.69 -6.73
C PRO A 58 -6.29 7.17 -5.37
N VAL A 59 -5.52 6.91 -4.31
CA VAL A 59 -5.78 7.40 -2.95
C VAL A 59 -4.57 8.15 -2.43
N GLN A 60 -4.81 9.29 -1.78
CA GLN A 60 -3.79 10.03 -1.05
C GLN A 60 -3.88 9.72 0.45
N GLY A 61 -2.74 9.46 1.08
CA GLY A 61 -2.69 9.18 2.51
C GLY A 61 -3.22 7.79 2.86
N ALA A 62 -4.09 7.72 3.86
CA ALA A 62 -4.60 6.45 4.39
C ALA A 62 -5.69 5.84 3.50
N ILE A 63 -5.66 4.52 3.33
CA ILE A 63 -6.70 3.80 2.59
C ILE A 63 -7.98 3.77 3.46
N PRO A 64 -9.11 4.30 2.95
CA PRO A 64 -10.34 4.41 3.73
C PRO A 64 -10.97 3.03 3.98
N ALA A 65 -11.74 2.93 5.06
CA ALA A 65 -12.49 1.71 5.38
C ALA A 65 -13.43 1.36 4.24
N GLN A 66 -13.47 0.07 3.90
CA GLN A 66 -14.34 -0.43 2.84
C GLN A 66 -15.53 -1.21 3.43
N PRO A 67 -16.64 -1.33 2.67
CA PRO A 67 -17.76 -2.16 3.07
C PRO A 67 -17.34 -3.62 3.31
N ALA A 68 -17.96 -4.27 4.28
CA ALA A 68 -17.75 -5.70 4.52
C ALA A 68 -18.34 -6.55 3.38
N GLY A 69 -17.72 -7.70 3.11
CA GLY A 69 -18.17 -8.64 2.09
C GLY A 69 -17.19 -8.80 0.93
N PRO A 70 -17.09 -7.84 -0.02
CA PRO A 70 -16.17 -7.94 -1.13
C PRO A 70 -14.71 -7.86 -0.67
N THR A 71 -13.83 -8.46 -1.46
CA THR A 71 -12.39 -8.25 -1.33
C THR A 71 -12.00 -7.02 -2.14
N HIS A 72 -11.20 -6.14 -1.56
CA HIS A 72 -10.73 -4.92 -2.18
C HIS A 72 -9.25 -5.02 -2.53
N ASP A 73 -8.91 -4.63 -3.75
CA ASP A 73 -7.53 -4.65 -4.20
C ASP A 73 -6.86 -3.33 -3.86
N VAL A 74 -5.69 -3.44 -3.24
CA VAL A 74 -4.81 -2.32 -2.90
C VAL A 74 -3.50 -2.55 -3.63
N VAL A 75 -3.17 -1.66 -4.56
CA VAL A 75 -1.87 -1.67 -5.23
C VAL A 75 -1.03 -0.52 -4.69
N VAL A 76 0.17 -0.84 -4.21
CA VAL A 76 1.13 0.13 -3.69
C VAL A 76 2.37 0.09 -4.57
N ILE A 77 2.72 1.21 -5.16
CA ILE A 77 3.95 1.35 -5.95
C ILE A 77 4.99 2.05 -5.09
N MET A 78 6.10 1.38 -4.82
CA MET A 78 7.25 1.95 -4.14
C MET A 78 8.09 2.78 -5.10
N GLY A 79 8.77 3.79 -4.56
CA GLY A 79 9.63 4.70 -5.31
C GLY A 79 9.72 6.07 -4.68
N SER A 80 10.43 6.98 -5.35
CA SER A 80 10.56 8.36 -4.90
C SER A 80 9.25 9.14 -5.13
N PRO A 81 8.79 9.95 -4.16
CA PRO A 81 7.60 10.79 -4.33
C PRO A 81 7.76 11.73 -5.52
N ILE A 82 6.70 11.88 -6.31
CA ILE A 82 6.68 12.85 -7.42
C ILE A 82 6.80 14.25 -6.81
N GLY A 83 7.92 14.94 -7.08
CA GLY A 83 8.23 16.28 -6.55
C GLY A 83 9.49 16.37 -5.69
N SER A 84 10.22 15.27 -5.45
CA SER A 84 11.52 15.29 -4.78
C SER A 84 12.66 15.65 -5.75
N ILE A 85 12.62 16.84 -6.35
CA ILE A 85 13.79 17.51 -6.92
C ILE A 85 14.03 18.71 -6.01
N LEU A 86 15.22 18.79 -5.42
CA LEU A 86 15.66 19.97 -4.65
C LEU A 86 15.67 21.22 -5.54
#